data_AF-A0A2E7CZ24-F1
#
_entry.id   AF-A0A2E7CZ24-F1
#
_cell.length_a   1.000
_cell.length_b   1.000
_cell.length_c   1.000
_cell.angle_alpha   90.00
_cell.angle_beta   90.00
_cell.angle_gamma   90.00
#
_symmetry.space_group_name_H-M   'P 1'
#
loop_
_entity.id
_entity.type
_entity.pdbx_description
1 polymer ?
#
loop_
_entity_poly.entity_id
_entity_poly.type
_entity_poly.pdbx_seq_one_letter_code
_entity_poly.pdbx_strand_id
1 'polypeptide(L)'
;MTAADDQQALLRRVVWKLTDDGNDVRHALLDATDDFMALTAIPSAFPMSAQTEMIELRRELKSVQPLYTSHRSTSPLFDREGLGQPARLRARELAQRILALCKLVK
;
A
#
# COMPACT_ATOMS: atom_id res chain seq x y z
N MET A 1 -5.55 15.84 -19.14
CA MET A 1 -5.41 14.50 -18.54
C MET A 1 -6.79 14.04 -18.12
N THR A 2 -7.18 12.85 -18.54
CA THR A 2 -8.48 12.27 -18.16
C THR A 2 -8.35 11.52 -16.83
N ALA A 3 -9.46 11.33 -16.10
CA ALA A 3 -9.44 10.60 -14.83
C ALA A 3 -8.91 9.16 -14.96
N ALA A 4 -9.02 8.56 -16.16
CA ALA A 4 -8.44 7.25 -16.47
C ALA A 4 -6.91 7.27 -16.53
N ASP A 5 -6.31 8.35 -17.06
CA ASP A 5 -4.86 8.52 -17.11
C ASP A 5 -4.28 8.63 -15.69
N ASP A 6 -4.97 9.35 -14.81
CA ASP A 6 -4.57 9.53 -13.41
C ASP A 6 -4.68 8.21 -12.62
N GLN A 7 -5.72 7.41 -12.85
CA GLN A 7 -5.86 6.07 -12.28
C GLN A 7 -4.70 5.15 -12.70
N GLN A 8 -4.38 5.11 -14.00
CA GLN A 8 -3.26 4.29 -14.50
C GLN A 8 -1.90 4.77 -13.97
N ALA A 9 -1.71 6.09 -13.83
CA ALA A 9 -0.49 6.65 -13.24
C ALA A 9 -0.34 6.27 -11.76
N LEU A 10 -1.42 6.30 -10.97
CA LEU A 10 -1.43 5.85 -9.58
C LEU A 10 -1.10 4.36 -9.48
N LEU A 11 -1.77 3.53 -10.30
CA LEU A 11 -1.53 2.08 -10.34
C LEU A 11 -0.06 1.76 -10.63
N ARG A 12 0.52 2.39 -11.65
CA ARG A 12 1.95 2.20 -12.01
C ARG A 12 2.88 2.59 -10.87
N ARG A 13 2.61 3.70 -10.18
CA ARG A 13 3.42 4.14 -9.03
C ARG A 13 3.35 3.16 -7.86
N VAL A 14 2.15 2.67 -7.53
CA VAL A 14 1.97 1.66 -6.48
C VAL A 14 2.75 0.39 -6.81
N VAL A 15 2.58 -0.15 -8.02
CA VAL A 15 3.26 -1.37 -8.45
C VAL A 15 4.78 -1.16 -8.41
N TRP A 16 5.28 -0.09 -9.02
CA TRP A 16 6.71 0.19 -9.07
C TRP A 16 7.35 0.25 -7.68
N LYS A 17 6.74 0.99 -6.74
CA LYS A 17 7.23 1.10 -5.36
C LYS A 17 7.27 -0.25 -4.64
N LEU A 18 6.26 -1.09 -4.85
CA LEU A 18 6.13 -2.38 -4.15
C LEU A 18 6.92 -3.53 -4.79
N THR A 19 7.39 -3.36 -6.02
CA THR A 19 8.26 -4.32 -6.72
C THR A 19 9.74 -3.96 -6.66
N ASP A 20 10.10 -2.82 -6.08
CA ASP A 20 11.49 -2.41 -5.91
C ASP A 20 12.17 -3.24 -4.82
N ASP A 21 12.84 -4.31 -5.22
CA ASP A 21 13.59 -5.23 -4.34
C ASP A 21 14.82 -4.58 -3.68
N GLY A 22 15.19 -3.36 -4.10
CA GLY A 22 16.32 -2.62 -3.53
C GLY A 22 16.03 -1.99 -2.17
N ASN A 23 14.75 -1.83 -1.81
CA ASN A 23 14.32 -1.15 -0.58
C ASN A 23 13.73 -2.13 0.44
N ASP A 24 13.90 -1.81 1.74
CA ASP A 24 13.20 -2.54 2.79
C ASP A 24 11.68 -2.37 2.57
N VAL A 25 10.98 -3.51 2.43
CA VAL A 25 9.55 -3.59 2.10
C VAL A 25 8.66 -2.73 3.01
N ARG A 26 9.08 -2.47 4.24
CA ARG A 26 8.35 -1.57 5.16
C ARG A 26 8.34 -0.14 4.64
N HIS A 27 9.47 0.35 4.13
CA HIS A 27 9.57 1.68 3.53
C HIS A 27 8.76 1.76 2.23
N ALA A 28 8.90 0.75 1.37
CA ALA A 28 8.15 0.64 0.12
C ALA A 28 6.63 0.66 0.36
N LEU A 29 6.15 -0.08 1.36
CA LEU A 29 4.74 -0.11 1.73
C LEU A 29 4.21 1.24 2.19
N LEU A 30 4.95 1.94 3.06
CA LEU A 30 4.56 3.26 3.53
C LEU A 30 4.51 4.26 2.37
N ASP A 31 5.48 4.21 1.45
CA ASP A 31 5.52 5.08 0.27
C ASP A 31 4.40 4.81 -0.73
N ALA A 32 3.99 3.55 -0.86
CA ALA A 32 2.90 3.16 -1.75
C ALA A 32 1.52 3.48 -1.15
N THR A 33 1.43 3.71 0.17
CA THR A 33 0.13 3.84 0.83
C THR A 33 -0.66 5.05 0.35
N ASP A 34 -0.04 6.22 0.17
CA ASP A 34 -0.76 7.42 -0.26
C ASP A 34 -1.33 7.26 -1.68
N ASP A 35 -0.52 6.71 -2.60
CA ASP A 35 -0.96 6.43 -3.96
C ASP A 35 -2.07 5.36 -3.98
N PHE A 36 -1.95 4.32 -3.13
CA PHE A 36 -3.00 3.31 -3.00
C PHE A 36 -4.29 3.89 -2.40
N MET A 37 -4.19 4.74 -1.39
CA MET A 37 -5.35 5.39 -0.78
C MET A 37 -6.07 6.30 -1.77
N ALA A 38 -5.32 7.03 -2.61
CA ALA A 38 -5.86 7.80 -3.72
C ALA A 38 -6.53 6.89 -4.76
N LEU A 39 -5.93 5.76 -5.11
CA LEU A 39 -6.51 4.77 -6.03
C LEU A 39 -7.84 4.20 -5.51
N THR A 40 -7.92 3.89 -4.22
CA THR A 40 -9.17 3.40 -3.58
C THR A 40 -10.26 4.47 -3.44
N ALA A 41 -9.94 5.75 -3.62
CA ALA A 41 -10.93 6.82 -3.62
C ALA A 41 -11.67 6.93 -4.97
N ILE A 42 -11.19 6.22 -6.01
CA ILE A 42 -11.81 6.17 -7.33
C ILE A 42 -12.84 5.02 -7.33
N PRO A 43 -14.15 5.30 -7.35
CA PRO A 43 -15.20 4.27 -7.16
C PRO A 43 -15.19 3.15 -8.22
N SER A 44 -14.68 3.46 -9.41
CA SER A 44 -14.63 2.54 -10.56
C SER A 44 -13.29 1.79 -10.69
N ALA A 45 -12.29 2.08 -9.86
CA ALA A 45 -10.96 1.50 -10.02
C ALA A 45 -10.92 -0.01 -9.70
N PHE A 46 -11.79 -0.49 -8.81
CA PHE A 46 -11.83 -1.88 -8.40
C PHE A 46 -13.16 -2.54 -8.75
N PRO A 47 -13.16 -3.77 -9.29
CA PRO A 47 -14.40 -4.52 -9.51
C PRO A 47 -15.10 -4.84 -8.20
N MET A 48 -16.41 -5.06 -8.23
CA MET A 48 -17.22 -5.39 -7.04
C MET A 48 -16.65 -6.56 -6.24
N SER A 49 -16.13 -7.59 -6.90
CA SER A 49 -15.51 -8.77 -6.27
C SER A 49 -14.27 -8.44 -5.42
N ALA A 50 -13.64 -7.28 -5.64
CA ALA A 50 -12.42 -6.84 -4.98
C ALA A 50 -12.68 -5.78 -3.89
N GLN A 51 -13.92 -5.31 -3.73
CA GLN A 51 -14.23 -4.22 -2.79
C GLN A 51 -14.00 -4.58 -1.32
N THR A 52 -14.34 -5.81 -0.91
CA THR A 52 -14.13 -6.26 0.47
C THR A 52 -12.65 -6.23 0.83
N GLU A 53 -11.80 -6.86 0.01
CA GLU A 53 -10.34 -6.88 0.21
C GLU A 53 -9.74 -5.46 0.15
N MET A 54 -10.23 -4.60 -0.74
CA MET A 54 -9.83 -3.20 -0.81
C MET A 54 -10.14 -2.45 0.51
N ILE A 55 -11.35 -2.62 1.08
CA ILE A 55 -11.74 -1.99 2.34
C ILE A 55 -10.88 -2.49 3.50
N GLU A 56 -10.64 -3.80 3.56
CA GLU A 56 -9.78 -4.43 4.57
C GLU A 56 -8.34 -3.89 4.48
N LEU A 57 -7.75 -3.88 3.28
CA LEU A 57 -6.42 -3.32 3.06
C LEU A 57 -6.34 -1.84 3.44
N ARG A 58 -7.34 -1.01 3.15
CA ARG A 58 -7.35 0.38 3.63
C ARG A 58 -7.31 0.47 5.15
N ARG A 59 -8.06 -0.38 5.85
CA ARG A 59 -8.07 -0.41 7.32
C ARG A 59 -6.71 -0.84 7.87
N GLU A 60 -6.15 -1.90 7.32
CA GLU A 60 -4.85 -2.42 7.75
C GLU A 60 -3.72 -1.43 7.47
N LEU A 61 -3.71 -0.79 6.29
CA LEU A 61 -2.74 0.24 5.95
C LEU A 61 -2.81 1.43 6.90
N LYS A 62 -4.01 1.90 7.25
CA LYS A 62 -4.18 2.94 8.27
C LYS A 62 -3.63 2.53 9.63
N SER A 63 -3.73 1.25 10.00
CA SER A 63 -3.19 0.75 11.27
C SER A 63 -1.67 0.73 11.34
N VAL A 64 -1.00 0.73 10.19
CA VAL A 64 0.47 0.69 10.11
C VAL A 64 1.08 2.02 9.65
N GLN A 65 0.28 3.05 9.42
CA GLN A 65 0.78 4.38 9.07
C GLN A 65 1.58 5.00 10.22
N PRO A 66 2.68 5.72 9.94
CA PRO A 66 3.37 6.51 10.95
C PRO A 66 2.47 7.64 11.46
N LEU A 67 2.72 8.07 12.70
CA LEU A 67 2.05 9.23 13.29
C LEU A 67 2.34 10.52 12.52
N TYR A 68 3.55 10.61 11.95
CA TYR A 68 3.98 11.72 11.11
C TYR A 68 4.65 11.17 9.84
N THR A 69 4.27 11.68 8.67
CA THR A 69 4.81 11.23 7.37
C THR A 69 6.33 11.40 7.26
N SER A 70 6.89 12.44 7.88
CA SER A 70 8.34 12.68 7.98
C SER A 70 9.07 11.73 8.92
N HIS A 71 8.36 11.04 9.82
CA HIS A 71 8.94 10.16 10.83
C HIS A 71 8.42 8.72 10.68
N ARG A 72 8.82 8.06 9.59
CA ARG A 72 8.45 6.65 9.31
C ARG A 72 8.73 5.68 10.45
N SER A 73 9.74 5.96 11.27
CA SER A 73 10.07 5.16 12.45
C SER A 73 8.99 5.13 13.52
N THR A 74 7.98 6.02 13.44
CA THR A 74 6.81 6.02 14.34
C THR A 74 5.72 5.04 13.89
N SER A 75 5.86 4.43 12.71
CA SER A 75 4.97 3.36 12.28
C SER A 75 5.20 2.12 13.15
N PRO A 76 4.13 1.35 13.48
CA PRO A 76 4.24 0.05 14.12
C PRO A 76 5.16 -0.95 13.38
N LEU A 77 5.48 -0.72 12.11
CA LEU A 77 6.43 -1.54 11.34
C LEU A 77 7.90 -1.31 11.75
N PHE A 78 8.18 -0.24 12.49
CA PHE A 78 9.53 0.18 12.91
C PHE A 78 9.67 0.28 14.43
N ASP A 79 8.64 -0.11 15.18
CA ASP A 79 8.69 -0.02 16.63
C ASP A 79 9.85 -0.84 17.21
N ARG A 80 10.54 -0.24 18.17
CA ARG A 80 11.92 -0.57 18.58
C ARG A 80 12.03 -1.84 19.43
N GLU A 81 10.92 -2.46 19.81
CA GLU A 81 10.84 -3.58 20.75
C GLU A 81 11.22 -4.96 20.15
N GLY A 82 11.93 -5.01 19.01
CA GLY A 82 12.52 -6.25 18.50
C GLY A 82 11.70 -7.04 17.46
N LEU A 83 10.61 -6.48 16.95
CA LEU A 83 9.73 -7.13 15.95
C LEU A 83 10.23 -7.03 14.51
N GLY A 84 11.54 -6.88 14.27
CA GLY A 84 12.08 -6.63 12.94
C GLY A 84 11.65 -7.65 11.88
N GLN A 85 11.57 -8.94 12.23
CA GLN A 85 11.12 -9.99 11.30
C GLN A 85 9.59 -10.08 11.18
N PRO A 86 8.80 -10.11 12.27
CA PRO A 86 7.34 -10.04 12.19
C PRO A 86 6.81 -8.81 11.43
N ALA A 87 7.41 -7.63 11.66
CA ALA A 87 7.01 -6.40 10.98
C ALA A 87 7.33 -6.44 9.48
N ARG A 88 8.50 -6.98 9.09
CA ARG A 88 8.85 -7.18 7.69
C ARG A 88 7.95 -8.19 7.00
N LEU A 89 7.58 -9.27 7.70
CA LEU A 89 6.65 -10.26 7.17
C LEU A 89 5.27 -9.64 6.95
N ARG A 90 4.74 -8.92 7.95
CA ARG A 90 3.47 -8.20 7.82
C ARG A 90 3.48 -7.18 6.69
N ALA A 91 4.56 -6.41 6.55
CA ALA A 91 4.70 -5.47 5.45
C ALA A 91 4.73 -6.16 4.08
N ARG A 92 5.40 -7.32 3.99
CA ARG A 92 5.42 -8.13 2.76
C ARG A 92 4.05 -8.71 2.43
N GLU A 93 3.32 -9.23 3.42
CA GLU A 93 1.95 -9.73 3.24
C GLU A 93 1.02 -8.64 2.72
N LEU A 94 1.07 -7.44 3.32
CA LEU A 94 0.30 -6.28 2.86
C LEU A 94 0.70 -5.87 1.43
N ALA A 95 1.99 -5.79 1.13
CA ALA A 95 2.48 -5.47 -0.21
C ALA A 95 2.01 -6.48 -1.27
N GLN A 96 2.07 -7.77 -0.97
CA GLN A 96 1.62 -8.84 -1.87
C GLN A 96 0.11 -8.76 -2.13
N ARG A 97 -0.69 -8.52 -1.09
CA ARG A 97 -2.14 -8.34 -1.20
C ARG A 97 -2.50 -7.12 -2.05
N ILE A 98 -1.81 -5.98 -1.85
CA ILE A 98 -1.98 -4.79 -2.68
C ILE A 98 -1.63 -5.10 -4.13
N LEU A 99 -0.49 -5.75 -4.40
CA LEU A 99 -0.10 -6.11 -5.76
C LEU A 99 -1.10 -7.06 -6.42
N ALA A 100 -1.65 -8.02 -5.68
CA ALA A 100 -2.70 -8.91 -6.18
C ALA A 100 -3.98 -8.15 -6.52
N LEU A 101 -4.39 -7.20 -5.66
CA LEU A 101 -5.55 -6.34 -5.90
C LEU A 101 -5.34 -5.42 -7.11
N CYS A 102 -4.15 -4.85 -7.25
CA CYS A 102 -3.76 -4.00 -8.38
C CYS A 102 -3.84 -4.71 -9.74
N LYS A 103 -3.62 -6.03 -9.80
CA LYS A 103 -3.79 -6.83 -11.03
C LYS A 103 -5.26 -6.93 -11.49
N LEU A 104 -6.21 -6.62 -10.62
CA LEU A 104 -7.64 -6.65 -10.93
C LEU A 104 -8.17 -5.29 -11.42
N VAL A 105 -7.36 -4.23 -11.33
CA VAL A 105 -7.67 -2.89 -11.83
C VAL A 105 -7.59 -2.92 -13.35
N LYS A 106 -8.63 -2.38 -14.02
CA LYS A 106 -8.74 -2.29 -15.48
C LYS A 106 -8.68 -0.84 -15.93
#